data_AF-A0A5R9G3U6-F1
#
_entry.id   AF-A0A5R9G3U6-F1
#
_cell.length_a   1.000
_cell.length_b   1.000
_cell.length_c   1.000
_cell.angle_alpha   90.00
_cell.angle_beta   90.00
_cell.angle_gamma   90.00
#
_symmetry.space_group_name_H-M   'P 1'
#
loop_
_entity.id
_entity.type
_entity.pdbx_description
1 polymer ?
#
loop_
_entity_poly.entity_id
_entity_poly.type
_entity_poly.pdbx_seq_one_letter_code
_entity_poly.pdbx_strand_id
1 'polypeptide(L)'
;MKRISAALAAALLVLLPLPAFAHVKWFDGAETPVKETLENVLSPLFMTVALLAAVILGLLPQVDAKLTGVGGVKRLEGWFDRKREWTYPILRFGTAAALVIQLATGAVFAPDIHVTQLQLYMGAVVVVLLLLPFAASAMLAAVGILALFALSVAEYGVFHMLDYGFYVAVAVALAVRHTKYREFGMPFLYLGTGLSLCWVAVEKWVFPGMSIGIVREYEVPTFGFPADVFVNLSAFIEFVVGYLLVVGLLNRFLAMVLTGIFILTTTVFGWVEIIGHLMPHIILILFIIEGVSFYHPPIKMHKSVLDQIVFVSLNFLFTLGTMILLYYRFA
;
A
#
# COMPACT_ATOMS: atom_id res chain seq x y z
N MET A 1 -31.05 -17.16 1.91
CA MET A 1 -30.36 -18.35 1.34
C MET A 1 -29.47 -18.01 0.14
N LYS A 2 -29.97 -17.38 -0.95
CA LYS A 2 -29.17 -17.04 -2.15
C LYS A 2 -27.91 -16.17 -1.93
N ARG A 3 -27.89 -15.30 -0.91
CA ARG A 3 -26.73 -14.46 -0.57
C ARG A 3 -25.62 -15.22 0.18
N ILE A 4 -26.00 -16.20 1.00
CA ILE A 4 -25.07 -17.02 1.77
C ILE A 4 -24.36 -18.01 0.84
N SER A 5 -25.06 -18.56 -0.16
CA SER A 5 -24.49 -19.42 -1.19
C SER A 5 -23.50 -18.69 -2.11
N ALA A 6 -23.74 -17.41 -2.41
CA ALA A 6 -22.81 -16.61 -3.21
C ALA A 6 -21.52 -16.26 -2.45
N ALA A 7 -21.63 -15.94 -1.15
CA ALA A 7 -20.48 -15.71 -0.28
C ALA A 7 -19.65 -16.99 -0.07
N LEU A 8 -20.30 -18.14 0.11
CA LEU A 8 -19.64 -19.45 0.17
C LEU A 8 -18.99 -19.82 -1.16
N ALA A 9 -19.64 -19.58 -2.29
CA ALA A 9 -19.04 -19.82 -3.60
C ALA A 9 -17.82 -18.92 -3.86
N ALA A 10 -17.89 -17.64 -3.48
CA ALA A 10 -16.76 -16.72 -3.55
C ALA A 10 -15.62 -17.15 -2.60
N ALA A 11 -15.93 -17.61 -1.39
CA ALA A 11 -14.94 -18.16 -0.47
C ALA A 11 -14.31 -19.47 -0.99
N LEU A 12 -15.09 -20.34 -1.64
CA LEU A 12 -14.58 -21.55 -2.31
C LEU A 12 -13.73 -21.23 -3.54
N LEU A 13 -14.03 -20.14 -4.26
CA LEU A 13 -13.20 -19.63 -5.36
C LEU A 13 -11.83 -19.14 -4.87
N VAL A 14 -11.76 -18.54 -3.66
CA VAL A 14 -10.49 -18.21 -3.01
C VAL A 14 -9.73 -19.48 -2.60
N LEU A 15 -10.39 -20.62 -2.37
CA LEU A 15 -9.71 -21.86 -2.01
C LEU A 15 -9.11 -22.62 -3.20
N LEU A 16 -9.35 -22.18 -4.44
CA LEU A 16 -8.77 -22.82 -5.62
C LEU A 16 -7.27 -22.51 -5.72
N PRO A 17 -6.40 -23.54 -5.78
CA PRO A 17 -4.98 -23.33 -5.99
C PRO A 17 -4.75 -22.84 -7.42
N LEU A 18 -4.59 -21.54 -7.59
CA LEU A 18 -4.06 -20.97 -8.82
C LEU A 18 -2.53 -20.92 -8.69
N PRO A 19 -1.78 -21.38 -9.70
CA PRO A 19 -0.34 -21.18 -9.71
C PRO A 19 -0.08 -19.68 -9.79
N ALA A 20 0.43 -19.12 -8.70
CA ALA A 20 0.97 -17.79 -8.65
C ALA A 20 2.45 -17.96 -8.32
N PHE A 21 3.30 -17.46 -9.20
CA PHE A 21 4.75 -17.47 -8.98
C PHE A 21 5.14 -16.12 -8.42
N ALA A 22 5.89 -16.10 -7.32
CA ALA A 22 6.59 -14.91 -6.90
C ALA A 22 7.61 -14.53 -7.98
N HIS A 23 7.50 -13.31 -8.49
CA HIS A 23 8.43 -12.76 -9.47
C HIS A 23 9.59 -12.05 -8.76
N VAL A 24 10.78 -12.14 -9.36
CA VAL A 24 11.96 -11.38 -8.91
C VAL A 24 11.69 -9.89 -9.13
N LYS A 25 11.86 -9.08 -8.09
CA LYS A 25 11.69 -7.62 -8.17
C LYS A 25 12.87 -6.98 -8.91
N TRP A 26 12.67 -5.79 -9.50
CA TRP A 26 13.67 -5.05 -10.28
C TRP A 26 15.00 -4.72 -9.57
N PHE A 27 15.15 -5.05 -8.28
CA PHE A 27 16.38 -4.83 -7.52
C PHE A 27 17.25 -6.08 -7.35
N ASP A 28 16.79 -7.26 -7.78
CA ASP A 28 17.54 -8.52 -7.64
C ASP A 28 17.87 -9.09 -9.03
N GLY A 29 19.15 -9.37 -9.25
CA GLY A 29 19.72 -9.55 -10.59
C GLY A 29 19.68 -10.98 -11.14
N ALA A 30 19.46 -12.03 -10.34
CA ALA A 30 19.61 -13.39 -10.87
C ALA A 30 19.08 -14.56 -10.02
N GLU A 31 18.69 -14.39 -8.76
CA GLU A 31 18.30 -15.56 -7.93
C GLU A 31 16.80 -15.86 -7.99
N THR A 32 16.45 -17.11 -8.27
CA THR A 32 15.07 -17.58 -8.18
C THR A 32 14.57 -17.40 -6.75
N PRO A 33 13.42 -16.74 -6.50
CA PRO A 33 12.95 -16.47 -5.15
C PRO A 33 12.78 -17.78 -4.38
N VAL A 34 13.57 -17.96 -3.31
CA VAL A 34 13.46 -19.13 -2.44
C VAL A 34 12.48 -18.83 -1.33
N LYS A 35 11.37 -19.55 -1.33
CA LYS A 35 10.34 -19.46 -0.29
C LYS A 35 10.87 -20.03 1.01
N GLU A 36 10.81 -19.24 2.07
CA GLU A 36 11.13 -19.71 3.41
C GLU A 36 10.07 -20.66 3.97
N THR A 37 10.49 -21.50 4.91
CA THR A 37 9.54 -22.36 5.62
C THR A 37 8.68 -21.53 6.56
N LEU A 38 7.40 -21.88 6.72
CA LEU A 38 6.52 -21.18 7.65
C LEU A 38 7.04 -21.19 9.10
N GLU A 39 7.78 -22.23 9.50
CA GLU A 39 8.45 -22.30 10.80
C GLU A 39 9.52 -21.22 10.97
N ASN A 40 10.34 -20.99 9.94
CA ASN A 40 11.34 -19.92 9.92
C ASN A 40 10.69 -18.54 9.87
N VAL A 41 9.63 -18.38 9.09
CA VAL A 41 8.84 -17.13 9.03
C VAL A 41 8.31 -16.79 10.42
N LEU A 42 7.68 -17.76 11.10
CA LEU A 42 7.14 -17.64 12.45
C LEU A 42 8.19 -17.88 13.54
N SER A 43 9.43 -17.45 13.30
CA SER A 43 10.55 -17.54 14.24
C SER A 43 10.22 -16.90 15.60
N PRO A 44 10.99 -17.23 16.66
CA PRO A 44 10.85 -16.58 17.96
C PRO A 44 10.96 -15.05 17.89
N LEU A 45 11.83 -14.53 17.01
CA LEU A 45 11.94 -13.09 16.76
C LEU A 45 10.63 -12.53 16.20
N PHE A 46 10.09 -13.15 15.14
CA PHE A 46 8.83 -12.74 14.53
C PHE A 46 7.69 -12.72 15.57
N MET A 47 7.53 -13.81 16.32
CA MET A 47 6.47 -13.92 17.32
C MET A 47 6.61 -12.87 18.43
N THR A 48 7.83 -12.60 18.88
CA THR A 48 8.10 -11.58 19.90
C THR A 48 7.76 -10.19 19.38
N VAL A 49 8.22 -9.83 18.18
CA VAL A 49 7.97 -8.52 17.57
C VAL A 49 6.49 -8.35 17.24
N ALA A 50 5.80 -9.39 16.77
CA ALA A 50 4.36 -9.37 16.52
C ALA A 50 3.55 -9.06 17.79
N LEU A 51 3.88 -9.72 18.91
CA LEU A 51 3.23 -9.46 20.19
C LEU A 51 3.53 -8.05 20.71
N LEU A 52 4.79 -7.61 20.62
CA LEU A 52 5.17 -6.25 21.01
C LEU A 52 4.44 -5.19 20.16
N ALA A 53 4.41 -5.37 18.84
CA ALA A 53 3.68 -4.50 17.92
C ALA A 53 2.18 -4.47 18.27
N ALA A 54 1.57 -5.64 18.54
CA ALA A 54 0.16 -5.71 18.93
C ALA A 54 -0.12 -4.91 20.21
N VAL A 55 0.74 -5.00 21.22
CA VAL A 55 0.61 -4.23 22.47
C VAL A 55 0.78 -2.74 22.23
N ILE A 56 1.82 -2.33 21.50
CA ILE A 56 2.08 -0.93 21.17
C ILE A 56 0.91 -0.32 20.38
N LEU A 57 0.41 -1.04 19.38
CA LEU A 57 -0.75 -0.62 18.58
C LEU A 57 -2.03 -0.55 19.41
N GLY A 58 -2.23 -1.48 20.35
CA GLY A 58 -3.34 -1.43 21.29
C GLY A 58 -3.36 -0.16 22.14
N LEU A 59 -2.19 0.34 22.53
CA LEU A 59 -2.05 1.57 23.32
C LEU A 59 -2.16 2.85 22.48
N LEU A 60 -1.93 2.75 21.17
CA LEU A 60 -1.85 3.89 20.26
C LEU A 60 -3.10 4.80 20.23
N PRO A 61 -4.35 4.30 20.28
CA PRO A 61 -5.53 5.15 20.32
C PRO A 61 -5.54 6.14 21.50
N GLN A 62 -4.93 5.76 22.63
CA GLN A 62 -4.85 6.62 23.81
C GLN A 62 -3.82 7.73 23.65
N VAL A 63 -2.78 7.48 22.86
CA VAL A 63 -1.77 8.48 22.52
C VAL A 63 -2.32 9.44 21.46
N ASP A 64 -2.99 8.91 20.44
CA ASP A 64 -3.61 9.69 19.35
C ASP A 64 -4.62 10.73 19.88
N ALA A 65 -5.48 10.32 20.82
CA ALA A 65 -6.44 11.22 21.47
C ALA A 65 -5.77 12.39 22.23
N LYS A 66 -4.55 12.17 22.77
CA LYS A 66 -3.79 13.23 23.45
C LYS A 66 -3.07 14.14 22.47
N LEU A 67 -2.51 13.59 21.38
CA LEU A 67 -1.75 14.34 20.38
C LEU A 67 -2.62 15.31 19.57
N THR A 68 -3.81 14.87 19.17
CA THR A 68 -4.80 15.70 18.45
C THR A 68 -5.30 16.90 19.27
N GLY A 69 -5.15 16.86 20.61
CA GLY A 69 -5.50 17.96 21.51
C GLY A 69 -4.54 19.16 21.48
N VAL A 70 -3.31 18.99 20.98
CA VAL A 70 -2.23 19.98 21.08
C VAL A 70 -2.43 21.14 20.10
N GLY A 71 -2.30 22.38 20.57
CA GLY A 71 -2.58 23.59 19.77
C GLY A 71 -1.74 23.73 18.49
N GLY A 72 -0.48 23.29 18.50
CA GLY A 72 0.36 23.25 17.31
C GLY A 72 -0.15 22.29 16.23
N VAL A 73 -0.65 21.12 16.64
CA VAL A 73 -1.23 20.11 15.74
C VAL A 73 -2.53 20.64 15.11
N LYS A 74 -3.39 21.26 15.90
CA LYS A 74 -4.63 21.90 15.40
C LYS A 74 -4.38 23.01 14.38
N ARG A 75 -3.33 23.82 14.58
CA ARG A 75 -2.95 24.87 13.63
C ARG A 75 -2.46 24.28 12.31
N LEU A 76 -1.68 23.21 12.37
CA LEU A 76 -1.21 22.48 11.20
C LEU A 76 -2.39 21.83 10.46
N GLU A 77 -3.34 21.24 11.19
CA GLU A 77 -4.59 20.71 10.65
C GLU A 77 -5.38 21.75 9.87
N GLY A 78 -5.64 22.91 10.46
CA GLY A 78 -6.35 24.00 9.76
C GLY A 78 -5.60 24.55 8.55
N TRP A 79 -4.27 24.40 8.46
CA TRP A 79 -3.52 24.78 7.27
C TRP A 79 -3.74 23.79 6.12
N PHE A 80 -3.66 22.49 6.38
CA PHE A 80 -3.90 21.45 5.38
C PHE A 80 -5.37 21.33 4.97
N ASP A 81 -6.31 21.59 5.89
CA ASP A 81 -7.74 21.54 5.59
C ASP A 81 -8.14 22.57 4.51
N ARG A 82 -7.46 23.71 4.49
CA ARG A 82 -7.62 24.72 3.42
C ARG A 82 -7.10 24.26 2.07
N LYS A 83 -6.31 23.19 2.02
CA LYS A 83 -5.71 22.63 0.79
C LYS A 83 -6.50 21.44 0.23
N ARG A 84 -7.58 20.97 0.88
CA ARG A 84 -8.38 19.82 0.41
C ARG A 84 -9.00 20.01 -0.98
N GLU A 85 -9.16 21.24 -1.45
CA GLU A 85 -9.56 21.52 -2.84
C GLU A 85 -8.54 20.99 -3.87
N TRP A 86 -7.27 20.89 -3.49
CA TRP A 86 -6.17 20.41 -4.32
C TRP A 86 -6.06 18.88 -4.35
N THR A 87 -6.70 18.16 -3.44
CA THR A 87 -6.64 16.68 -3.35
C THR A 87 -6.98 16.03 -4.68
N TYR A 88 -8.06 16.46 -5.33
CA TYR A 88 -8.46 15.89 -6.62
C TYR A 88 -7.54 16.28 -7.80
N PRO A 89 -7.19 17.57 -8.00
CA PRO A 89 -6.18 17.96 -8.98
C PRO A 89 -4.84 17.24 -8.81
N ILE A 90 -4.34 17.10 -7.57
CA ILE A 90 -3.08 16.41 -7.28
C ILE A 90 -3.18 14.94 -7.64
N LEU A 91 -4.27 14.25 -7.27
CA LEU A 91 -4.47 12.85 -7.67
C LEU A 91 -4.44 12.73 -9.20
N ARG A 92 -5.23 13.56 -9.89
CA ARG A 92 -5.39 13.50 -11.34
C ARG A 92 -4.10 13.79 -12.10
N PHE A 93 -3.48 14.94 -11.85
CA PHE A 93 -2.27 15.37 -12.55
C PHE A 93 -1.03 14.62 -12.06
N GLY A 94 -1.00 14.23 -10.78
CA GLY A 94 0.03 13.36 -10.25
C GLY A 94 0.01 12.00 -10.95
N THR A 95 -1.15 11.35 -11.06
CA THR A 95 -1.25 10.08 -11.81
C THR A 95 -0.81 10.25 -13.27
N ALA A 96 -1.14 11.36 -13.92
CA ALA A 96 -0.65 11.65 -15.27
C ALA A 96 0.88 11.74 -15.30
N ALA A 97 1.49 12.47 -14.37
CA ALA A 97 2.95 12.62 -14.28
C ALA A 97 3.65 11.28 -14.02
N ALA A 98 3.12 10.46 -13.10
CA ALA A 98 3.65 9.13 -12.81
C ALA A 98 3.60 8.23 -14.04
N LEU A 99 2.46 8.17 -14.74
CA LEU A 99 2.32 7.38 -15.97
C LEU A 99 3.23 7.90 -17.09
N VAL A 100 3.38 9.22 -17.24
CA VAL A 100 4.31 9.78 -18.25
C VAL A 100 5.74 9.30 -18.01
N ILE A 101 6.23 9.39 -16.76
CA ILE A 101 7.60 8.95 -16.43
C ILE A 101 7.75 7.45 -16.68
N GLN A 102 6.81 6.64 -16.20
CA GLN A 102 6.84 5.18 -16.39
C GLN A 102 6.85 4.80 -17.88
N LEU A 103 5.91 5.34 -18.66
CA LEU A 103 5.78 5.04 -20.09
C LEU A 103 7.00 5.52 -20.88
N ALA A 104 7.57 6.68 -20.52
CA ALA A 104 8.80 7.19 -21.15
C ALA A 104 10.01 6.30 -20.89
N THR A 105 10.01 5.56 -19.78
CA THR A 105 11.05 4.58 -19.43
C THR A 105 10.74 3.16 -19.92
N GLY A 106 9.66 2.96 -20.67
CA GLY A 106 9.26 1.64 -21.18
C GLY A 106 8.58 0.74 -20.15
N ALA A 107 8.00 1.32 -19.10
CA ALA A 107 7.35 0.60 -18.00
C ALA A 107 5.94 1.14 -17.71
N VAL A 108 5.13 0.40 -16.95
CA VAL A 108 3.80 0.84 -16.48
C VAL A 108 3.55 0.33 -15.07
N PHE A 109 3.08 1.21 -14.19
CA PHE A 109 2.88 0.98 -12.75
C PHE A 109 4.17 0.82 -11.95
N ALA A 110 5.17 0.13 -12.50
CA ALA A 110 6.39 -0.21 -11.78
C ALA A 110 7.55 -0.54 -12.78
N PRO A 111 8.83 -0.29 -12.42
CA PRO A 111 9.98 -0.47 -13.31
C PRO A 111 10.14 -1.86 -13.97
N ASP A 112 9.70 -2.94 -13.33
CA ASP A 112 9.78 -4.32 -13.83
C ASP A 112 8.62 -4.69 -14.78
N ILE A 113 7.52 -3.95 -14.75
CA ILE A 113 6.37 -4.17 -15.61
C ILE A 113 6.61 -3.42 -16.92
N HIS A 114 7.26 -4.12 -17.85
CA HIS A 114 7.58 -3.62 -19.18
C HIS A 114 6.31 -3.43 -20.01
N VAL A 115 6.24 -2.33 -20.76
CA VAL A 115 5.08 -2.03 -21.61
C VAL A 115 5.16 -2.77 -22.94
N THR A 116 4.08 -3.44 -23.30
CA THR A 116 3.81 -3.80 -24.69
C THR A 116 3.43 -2.57 -25.51
N GLN A 117 3.50 -2.68 -26.84
CA GLN A 117 3.09 -1.60 -27.73
C GLN A 117 1.61 -1.18 -27.52
N LEU A 118 0.74 -2.14 -27.22
CA LEU A 118 -0.67 -1.87 -26.90
C LEU A 118 -0.81 -1.07 -25.60
N GLN A 119 -0.15 -1.52 -24.51
CA GLN A 119 -0.16 -0.81 -23.22
C GLN A 119 0.44 0.59 -23.34
N LEU A 120 1.47 0.78 -24.17
CA LEU A 120 2.06 2.10 -24.42
C LEU A 120 1.04 3.07 -25.05
N TYR A 121 0.34 2.66 -26.11
CA TYR A 121 -0.68 3.50 -26.74
C TYR A 121 -1.88 3.75 -25.82
N MET A 122 -2.35 2.71 -25.11
CA MET A 122 -3.42 2.86 -24.12
C MET A 122 -3.01 3.80 -22.98
N GLY A 123 -1.79 3.65 -22.47
CA GLY A 123 -1.19 4.51 -21.45
C GLY A 123 -1.12 5.97 -21.90
N ALA A 124 -0.67 6.22 -23.13
CA ALA A 124 -0.65 7.57 -23.69
C ALA A 124 -2.06 8.18 -23.78
N VAL A 125 -3.08 7.40 -24.19
CA VAL A 125 -4.48 7.84 -24.19
C VAL A 125 -4.95 8.16 -22.77
N VAL A 126 -4.64 7.31 -21.78
CA VAL A 126 -4.97 7.55 -20.37
C VAL A 126 -4.34 8.85 -19.86
N VAL A 127 -3.07 9.09 -20.16
CA VAL A 127 -2.39 10.35 -19.82
C VAL A 127 -3.13 11.54 -20.42
N VAL A 128 -3.45 11.52 -21.70
CA VAL A 128 -4.20 12.60 -22.36
C VAL A 128 -5.55 12.83 -21.66
N LEU A 129 -6.30 11.76 -21.36
CA LEU A 129 -7.56 11.87 -20.62
C LEU A 129 -7.38 12.47 -19.22
N LEU A 130 -6.31 12.12 -18.50
CA LEU A 130 -6.00 12.72 -17.21
C LEU A 130 -5.66 14.21 -17.31
N LEU A 131 -5.10 14.69 -18.42
CA LEU A 131 -4.78 16.10 -18.61
C LEU A 131 -5.99 16.96 -19.01
N LEU A 132 -7.02 16.38 -19.62
CA LEU A 132 -8.19 17.10 -20.11
C LEU A 132 -9.15 17.53 -18.98
N PRO A 133 -9.57 18.79 -18.84
CA PRO A 133 -10.21 19.29 -17.62
C PRO A 133 -11.70 18.96 -17.43
N PHE A 134 -12.25 17.93 -18.10
CA PHE A 134 -13.67 17.55 -17.99
C PHE A 134 -13.89 16.30 -17.12
N ALA A 135 -15.10 16.15 -16.59
CA ALA A 135 -15.46 15.06 -15.68
C ALA A 135 -15.45 13.68 -16.38
N ALA A 136 -15.94 13.64 -17.62
CA ALA A 136 -15.98 12.40 -18.39
C ALA A 136 -14.58 11.83 -18.69
N SER A 137 -13.56 12.68 -18.91
CA SER A 137 -12.21 12.20 -19.15
C SER A 137 -11.59 11.56 -17.91
N ALA A 138 -11.89 12.03 -16.70
CA ALA A 138 -11.42 11.38 -15.48
C ALA A 138 -12.02 9.98 -15.30
N MET A 139 -13.31 9.82 -15.62
CA MET A 139 -13.96 8.50 -15.63
C MET A 139 -13.35 7.58 -16.68
N LEU A 140 -13.17 8.07 -17.92
CA LEU A 140 -12.54 7.28 -18.98
C LEU A 140 -11.09 6.92 -18.66
N ALA A 141 -10.33 7.84 -18.05
CA ALA A 141 -8.98 7.58 -17.56
C ALA A 141 -8.98 6.50 -16.48
N ALA A 142 -9.91 6.55 -15.52
CA ALA A 142 -10.05 5.50 -14.51
C ALA A 142 -10.32 4.11 -15.14
N VAL A 143 -11.22 4.04 -16.13
CA VAL A 143 -11.45 2.79 -16.88
C VAL A 143 -10.18 2.35 -17.61
N GLY A 144 -9.44 3.28 -18.21
CA GLY A 144 -8.19 2.98 -18.89
C GLY A 144 -7.09 2.49 -17.94
N ILE A 145 -6.97 3.04 -16.73
CA ILE A 145 -6.06 2.54 -15.68
C ILE A 145 -6.44 1.11 -15.29
N LEU A 146 -7.73 0.82 -15.08
CA LEU A 146 -8.19 -0.54 -14.78
C LEU A 146 -7.94 -1.51 -15.93
N ALA A 147 -8.09 -1.07 -17.18
CA ALA A 147 -7.80 -1.88 -18.35
C ALA A 147 -6.29 -2.18 -18.46
N LEU A 148 -5.43 -1.18 -18.26
CA LEU A 148 -3.98 -1.37 -18.19
C LEU A 148 -3.61 -2.35 -17.07
N PHE A 149 -4.20 -2.19 -15.88
CA PHE A 149 -3.96 -3.08 -14.75
C PHE A 149 -4.40 -4.51 -15.05
N ALA A 150 -5.56 -4.71 -15.69
CA ALA A 150 -6.04 -6.03 -16.10
C ALA A 150 -5.13 -6.68 -17.15
N LEU A 151 -4.58 -5.90 -18.09
CA LEU A 151 -3.58 -6.40 -19.06
C LEU A 151 -2.29 -6.82 -18.36
N SER A 152 -1.78 -6.01 -17.43
CA SER A 152 -0.60 -6.36 -16.63
C SER A 152 -0.85 -7.59 -15.75
N VAL A 153 -2.06 -7.76 -15.19
CA VAL A 153 -2.45 -8.99 -14.47
C VAL A 153 -2.45 -10.21 -15.40
N ALA A 154 -2.88 -10.06 -16.65
CA ALA A 154 -2.86 -11.16 -17.62
C ALA A 154 -1.44 -11.59 -18.01
N GLU A 155 -0.47 -10.67 -17.94
CA GLU A 155 0.92 -10.90 -18.33
C GLU A 155 1.81 -11.34 -17.15
N TYR A 156 1.70 -10.68 -16.00
CA TYR A 156 2.54 -10.89 -14.82
C TYR A 156 1.85 -11.66 -13.69
N GLY A 157 0.54 -11.91 -13.80
CA GLY A 157 -0.26 -12.62 -12.81
C GLY A 157 -0.83 -11.71 -11.70
N VAL A 158 -1.92 -12.19 -11.07
CA VAL A 158 -2.61 -11.45 -10.00
C VAL A 158 -1.69 -11.22 -8.80
N PHE A 159 -0.90 -12.23 -8.44
CA PHE A 159 -0.07 -12.20 -7.24
C PHE A 159 0.98 -11.10 -7.27
N HIS A 160 1.70 -10.96 -8.39
CA HIS A 160 2.68 -9.89 -8.60
C HIS A 160 2.00 -8.51 -8.65
N MET A 161 0.83 -8.43 -9.29
CA MET A 161 0.12 -7.15 -9.42
C MET A 161 -0.53 -6.64 -8.13
N LEU A 162 -0.69 -7.49 -7.10
CA LEU A 162 -1.23 -7.07 -5.80
C LEU A 162 -0.34 -6.06 -5.08
N ASP A 163 0.97 -6.10 -5.31
CA ASP A 163 1.94 -5.10 -4.87
C ASP A 163 1.53 -3.69 -5.32
N TYR A 164 0.93 -3.59 -6.51
CA TYR A 164 0.49 -2.34 -7.13
C TYR A 164 -1.01 -2.08 -6.99
N GLY A 165 -1.69 -2.79 -6.09
CA GLY A 165 -3.15 -2.71 -5.87
C GLY A 165 -3.67 -1.29 -5.58
N PHE A 166 -2.81 -0.38 -5.12
CA PHE A 166 -3.17 1.03 -4.97
C PHE A 166 -3.56 1.72 -6.28
N TYR A 167 -3.12 1.25 -7.45
CA TYR A 167 -3.59 1.80 -8.74
C TYR A 167 -5.08 1.51 -9.01
N VAL A 168 -5.58 0.36 -8.56
CA VAL A 168 -7.03 0.09 -8.55
C VAL A 168 -7.74 1.12 -7.67
N ALA A 169 -7.14 1.47 -6.53
CA ALA A 169 -7.71 2.47 -5.65
C ALA A 169 -7.69 3.89 -6.21
N VAL A 170 -6.63 4.25 -6.92
CA VAL A 170 -6.52 5.49 -7.71
C VAL A 170 -7.62 5.56 -8.76
N ALA A 171 -7.82 4.49 -9.52
CA ALA A 171 -8.87 4.44 -10.54
C ALA A 171 -10.27 4.61 -9.91
N VAL A 172 -10.56 3.92 -8.82
CA VAL A 172 -11.84 4.08 -8.10
C VAL A 172 -12.01 5.52 -7.62
N ALA A 173 -10.98 6.12 -6.99
CA ALA A 173 -11.05 7.49 -6.49
C ALA A 173 -11.29 8.53 -7.61
N LEU A 174 -10.69 8.33 -8.78
CA LEU A 174 -10.92 9.16 -9.97
C LEU A 174 -12.35 8.98 -10.51
N ALA A 175 -12.83 7.74 -10.61
CA ALA A 175 -14.15 7.40 -11.14
C ALA A 175 -15.29 7.96 -10.26
N VAL A 176 -15.21 7.81 -8.95
CA VAL A 176 -16.32 8.16 -8.05
C VAL A 176 -16.46 9.66 -7.78
N ARG A 177 -15.45 10.48 -8.14
CA ARG A 177 -15.38 11.91 -7.79
C ARG A 177 -16.63 12.72 -8.12
N HIS A 178 -17.17 12.53 -9.33
CA HIS A 178 -18.33 13.28 -9.84
C HIS A 178 -19.65 12.54 -9.64
N THR A 179 -19.65 11.50 -8.79
CA THR A 179 -20.81 10.68 -8.50
C THR A 179 -21.26 10.88 -7.05
N LYS A 180 -22.42 10.32 -6.69
CA LYS A 180 -22.89 10.26 -5.30
C LYS A 180 -21.95 9.51 -4.35
N TYR A 181 -21.00 8.75 -4.87
CA TYR A 181 -20.04 7.95 -4.10
C TYR A 181 -18.70 8.66 -3.86
N ARG A 182 -18.59 9.97 -4.09
CA ARG A 182 -17.31 10.70 -3.97
C ARG A 182 -16.62 10.50 -2.62
N GLU A 183 -17.41 10.33 -1.57
CA GLU A 183 -16.93 10.15 -0.18
C GLU A 183 -16.17 8.84 0.00
N PHE A 184 -16.37 7.85 -0.86
CA PHE A 184 -15.66 6.57 -0.84
C PHE A 184 -14.28 6.62 -1.50
N GLY A 185 -13.97 7.64 -2.30
CA GLY A 185 -12.71 7.69 -3.06
C GLY A 185 -11.47 7.68 -2.18
N MET A 186 -11.40 8.59 -1.20
CA MET A 186 -10.28 8.65 -0.27
C MET A 186 -10.20 7.43 0.67
N PRO A 187 -11.27 6.96 1.33
CA PRO A 187 -11.22 5.74 2.13
C PRO A 187 -10.70 4.54 1.34
N PHE A 188 -11.10 4.41 0.07
CA PHE A 188 -10.64 3.33 -0.79
C PHE A 188 -9.15 3.46 -1.15
N LEU A 189 -8.64 4.69 -1.33
CA LEU A 189 -7.19 4.94 -1.45
C LEU A 189 -6.43 4.51 -0.20
N TYR A 190 -6.87 4.87 1.00
CA TYR A 190 -6.25 4.42 2.25
C TYR A 190 -6.22 2.90 2.35
N LEU A 191 -7.35 2.24 2.07
CA LEU A 191 -7.46 0.80 2.11
C LEU A 191 -6.55 0.13 1.08
N GLY A 192 -6.59 0.57 -0.17
CA GLY A 192 -5.80 -0.01 -1.26
C GLY A 192 -4.30 0.15 -1.04
N THR A 193 -3.86 1.34 -0.63
CA THR A 193 -2.44 1.60 -0.31
C THR A 193 -1.99 0.86 0.94
N GLY A 194 -2.80 0.86 2.01
CA GLY A 194 -2.45 0.15 3.24
C GLY A 194 -2.36 -1.36 3.05
N LEU A 195 -3.30 -1.97 2.29
CA LEU A 195 -3.26 -3.40 1.98
C LEU A 195 -2.08 -3.77 1.06
N SER A 196 -1.76 -2.93 0.08
CA SER A 196 -0.58 -3.11 -0.77
C SER A 196 0.71 -3.09 0.06
N LEU A 197 0.87 -2.14 1.00
CA LEU A 197 2.00 -2.10 1.92
C LEU A 197 2.08 -3.35 2.82
N CYS A 198 0.95 -3.79 3.37
CA CYS A 198 0.91 -5.04 4.13
C CYS A 198 1.31 -6.25 3.27
N TRP A 199 0.95 -6.26 2.00
CA TRP A 199 1.27 -7.36 1.07
C TRP A 199 2.77 -7.43 0.78
N VAL A 200 3.40 -6.32 0.41
CA VAL A 200 4.86 -6.26 0.18
C VAL A 200 5.67 -6.48 1.45
N ALA A 201 5.13 -6.15 2.63
CA ALA A 201 5.77 -6.48 3.90
C ALA A 201 5.81 -8.01 4.14
N VAL A 202 4.72 -8.72 3.81
CA VAL A 202 4.67 -10.18 3.96
C VAL A 202 5.64 -10.87 3.00
N GLU A 203 5.83 -10.34 1.80
CA GLU A 203 6.86 -10.83 0.87
C GLU A 203 8.24 -10.88 1.52
N LYS A 204 8.63 -9.85 2.26
CA LYS A 204 9.95 -9.78 2.93
C LYS A 204 10.14 -10.88 3.97
N TRP A 205 9.06 -11.40 4.55
CA TRP A 205 9.14 -12.55 5.44
C TRP A 205 9.15 -13.87 4.68
N VAL A 206 8.36 -13.99 3.62
CA VAL A 206 8.22 -15.24 2.86
C VAL A 206 9.40 -15.48 1.90
N PHE A 207 10.00 -14.41 1.38
CA PHE A 207 11.14 -14.42 0.48
C PHE A 207 12.23 -13.44 0.96
N PRO A 208 12.81 -13.65 2.16
CA PRO A 208 13.75 -12.71 2.75
C PRO A 208 15.04 -12.59 1.93
N GLY A 209 15.41 -13.63 1.17
CA GLY A 209 16.59 -13.65 0.31
C GLY A 209 16.66 -12.45 -0.63
N MET A 210 15.53 -12.08 -1.27
CA MET A 210 15.47 -10.92 -2.16
C MET A 210 15.83 -9.63 -1.44
N SER A 211 15.23 -9.38 -0.27
CA SER A 211 15.50 -8.16 0.51
C SER A 211 16.89 -8.15 1.14
N ILE A 212 17.39 -9.31 1.56
CA ILE A 212 18.77 -9.45 2.07
C ILE A 212 19.78 -9.17 0.94
N GLY A 213 19.49 -9.63 -0.29
CA GLY A 213 20.26 -9.31 -1.49
C GLY A 213 20.38 -7.81 -1.70
N ILE A 214 19.25 -7.10 -1.69
CA ILE A 214 19.20 -5.62 -1.82
C ILE A 214 20.05 -4.94 -0.74
N VAL A 215 19.91 -5.37 0.52
CA VAL A 215 20.67 -4.78 1.64
C VAL A 215 22.18 -4.94 1.44
N ARG A 216 22.62 -6.08 0.90
CA ARG A 216 24.04 -6.36 0.65
C ARG A 216 24.57 -5.64 -0.58
N GLU A 217 23.80 -5.64 -1.67
CA GLU A 217 24.22 -5.06 -2.96
C GLU A 217 24.30 -3.54 -2.90
N TYR A 218 23.33 -2.89 -2.25
CA TYR A 218 23.25 -1.43 -2.14
C TYR A 218 23.80 -0.89 -0.81
N GLU A 219 24.46 -1.74 0.00
CA GLU A 219 25.05 -1.40 1.31
C GLU A 219 24.08 -0.60 2.21
N VAL A 220 22.81 -1.02 2.25
CA VAL A 220 21.76 -0.30 2.96
C VAL A 220 22.11 -0.19 4.45
N PRO A 221 22.05 1.01 5.06
CA PRO A 221 22.39 1.17 6.48
C PRO A 221 21.49 0.33 7.40
N THR A 222 22.03 -0.73 8.00
CA THR A 222 21.28 -1.63 8.89
C THR A 222 21.31 -1.21 10.36
N PHE A 223 21.89 -0.05 10.69
CA PHE A 223 22.04 0.47 12.06
C PHE A 223 22.73 -0.52 13.04
N GLY A 224 23.63 -1.36 12.52
CA GLY A 224 24.34 -2.36 13.31
C GLY A 224 23.61 -3.70 13.46
N PHE A 225 22.42 -3.86 12.88
CA PHE A 225 21.72 -5.15 12.83
C PHE A 225 22.29 -6.04 11.70
N PRO A 226 22.32 -7.37 11.90
CA PRO A 226 22.45 -8.33 10.81
C PRO A 226 21.35 -8.12 9.74
N ALA A 227 21.66 -8.39 8.47
CA ALA A 227 20.76 -8.09 7.36
C ALA A 227 19.41 -8.83 7.45
N ASP A 228 19.40 -10.08 7.89
CA ASP A 228 18.20 -10.89 8.12
C ASP A 228 17.31 -10.29 9.23
N VAL A 229 17.91 -9.88 10.35
CA VAL A 229 17.20 -9.19 11.45
C VAL A 229 16.66 -7.85 10.98
N PHE A 230 17.46 -7.07 10.27
CA PHE A 230 17.06 -5.77 9.72
C PHE A 230 15.87 -5.91 8.76
N VAL A 231 15.92 -6.86 7.82
CA VAL A 231 14.83 -7.14 6.88
C VAL A 231 13.56 -7.53 7.63
N ASN A 232 13.64 -8.41 8.62
CA ASN A 232 12.49 -8.81 9.44
C ASN A 232 11.84 -7.62 10.16
N LEU A 233 12.65 -6.77 10.81
CA LEU A 233 12.16 -5.56 11.48
C LEU A 233 11.58 -4.54 10.49
N SER A 234 12.21 -4.38 9.32
CA SER A 234 11.73 -3.47 8.28
C SER A 234 10.36 -3.89 7.74
N ALA A 235 10.13 -5.20 7.60
CA ALA A 235 8.84 -5.76 7.20
C ALA A 235 7.77 -5.49 8.27
N PHE A 236 8.10 -5.58 9.57
CA PHE A 236 7.15 -5.18 10.62
C PHE A 236 6.81 -3.70 10.56
N ILE A 237 7.79 -2.82 10.33
CA ILE A 237 7.53 -1.37 10.20
C ILE A 237 6.57 -1.13 9.04
N GLU A 238 6.84 -1.71 7.88
CA GLU A 238 6.00 -1.55 6.70
C GLU A 238 4.59 -2.12 6.89
N PHE A 239 4.47 -3.31 7.48
CA PHE A 239 3.18 -3.93 7.79
C PHE A 239 2.38 -3.10 8.79
N VAL A 240 3.03 -2.61 9.86
CA VAL A 240 2.38 -1.78 10.88
C VAL A 240 1.89 -0.47 10.26
N VAL A 241 2.70 0.18 9.42
CA VAL A 241 2.28 1.41 8.73
C VAL A 241 1.11 1.13 7.79
N GLY A 242 1.16 0.05 6.99
CA GLY A 242 0.07 -0.37 6.13
C GLY A 242 -1.22 -0.63 6.93
N TYR A 243 -1.12 -1.36 8.03
CA TYR A 243 -2.24 -1.64 8.93
C TYR A 243 -2.85 -0.35 9.51
N LEU A 244 -2.02 0.58 9.96
CA LEU A 244 -2.50 1.85 10.51
C LEU A 244 -3.22 2.70 9.46
N LEU A 245 -2.79 2.67 8.20
CA LEU A 245 -3.51 3.32 7.10
C LEU A 245 -4.87 2.66 6.84
N VAL A 246 -4.95 1.32 6.92
CA VAL A 246 -6.22 0.57 6.76
C VAL A 246 -7.20 0.92 7.87
N VAL A 247 -6.75 0.99 9.13
CA VAL A 247 -7.60 1.33 10.28
C VAL A 247 -7.85 2.84 10.38
N GLY A 248 -7.05 3.65 9.70
CA GLY A 248 -7.16 5.10 9.63
C GLY A 248 -6.64 5.81 10.89
N LEU A 249 -5.54 5.33 11.48
CA LEU A 249 -4.89 5.95 12.64
C LEU A 249 -3.60 6.65 12.21
N LEU A 250 -3.32 7.83 12.77
CA LEU A 250 -2.09 8.62 12.51
C LEU A 250 -1.82 8.93 11.02
N ASN A 251 -2.83 8.91 10.15
CA ASN A 251 -2.70 9.01 8.70
C ASN A 251 -1.74 10.11 8.21
N ARG A 252 -1.87 11.34 8.72
CA ARG A 252 -0.98 12.45 8.33
C ARG A 252 0.46 12.24 8.79
N PHE A 253 0.64 11.82 10.04
CA PHE A 253 1.98 11.58 10.59
C PHE A 253 2.69 10.45 9.84
N LEU A 254 1.99 9.34 9.62
CA LEU A 254 2.50 8.20 8.85
C LEU A 254 2.86 8.60 7.43
N ALA A 255 2.00 9.39 6.76
CA ALA A 255 2.28 9.84 5.41
C ALA A 255 3.52 10.73 5.31
N MET A 256 3.76 11.60 6.29
CA MET A 256 5.00 12.40 6.37
C MET A 256 6.23 11.52 6.60
N VAL A 257 6.15 10.56 7.53
CA VAL A 257 7.26 9.63 7.82
C VAL A 257 7.58 8.77 6.59
N LEU A 258 6.57 8.18 5.95
CA LEU A 258 6.76 7.37 4.73
C LEU A 258 7.34 8.19 3.57
N THR A 259 6.87 9.43 3.38
CA THR A 259 7.43 10.33 2.36
C THR A 259 8.90 10.59 2.64
N GLY A 260 9.28 10.84 3.90
CA GLY A 260 10.67 10.97 4.30
C GLY A 260 11.50 9.73 3.99
N ILE A 261 10.98 8.54 4.32
CA ILE A 261 11.64 7.26 4.03
C ILE A 261 11.84 7.06 2.53
N PHE A 262 10.81 7.27 1.70
CA PHE A 262 10.92 7.10 0.25
C PHE A 262 11.84 8.12 -0.43
N ILE A 263 11.94 9.34 0.12
CA ILE A 263 12.93 10.31 -0.33
C ILE A 263 14.35 9.81 0.01
N LEU A 264 14.55 9.24 1.20
CA LEU A 264 15.84 8.68 1.60
C LEU A 264 16.24 7.48 0.73
N THR A 265 15.32 6.55 0.44
CA THR A 265 15.59 5.43 -0.45
C THR A 265 15.90 5.88 -1.88
N THR A 266 15.35 7.01 -2.33
CA THR A 266 15.73 7.64 -3.61
C THR A 266 17.21 8.02 -3.65
N THR A 267 17.82 8.37 -2.51
CA THR A 267 19.26 8.65 -2.44
C THR A 267 20.14 7.41 -2.61
N VAL A 268 19.58 6.22 -2.36
CA VAL A 268 20.27 4.92 -2.48
C VAL A 268 20.03 4.31 -3.87
N PHE A 269 18.78 4.25 -4.32
CA PHE A 269 18.36 3.54 -5.53
C PHE A 269 18.20 4.45 -6.76
N GLY A 270 18.29 5.78 -6.59
CA GLY A 270 18.32 6.74 -7.69
C GLY A 270 17.06 6.75 -8.55
N TRP A 271 17.24 6.70 -9.87
CA TRP A 271 16.16 6.89 -10.84
C TRP A 271 15.11 5.78 -10.82
N VAL A 272 15.52 4.54 -10.51
CA VAL A 272 14.61 3.39 -10.43
C VAL A 272 13.54 3.62 -9.37
N GLU A 273 13.94 4.17 -8.22
CA GLU A 273 13.01 4.49 -7.13
C GLU A 273 11.98 5.55 -7.54
N ILE A 274 12.40 6.57 -8.30
CA ILE A 274 11.50 7.63 -8.76
C ILE A 274 10.42 7.05 -9.68
N ILE A 275 10.79 6.15 -10.60
CA ILE A 275 9.83 5.50 -11.52
C ILE A 275 8.79 4.68 -10.74
N GLY A 276 9.25 3.88 -9.77
CA GLY A 276 8.37 2.99 -8.98
C GLY A 276 7.54 3.72 -7.92
N HIS A 277 8.11 4.71 -7.25
CA HIS A 277 7.52 5.32 -6.06
C HIS A 277 6.87 6.69 -6.30
N LEU A 278 6.94 7.29 -7.48
CA LEU A 278 6.29 8.59 -7.73
C LEU A 278 4.78 8.55 -7.44
N MET A 279 4.07 7.50 -7.85
CA MET A 279 2.64 7.36 -7.54
C MET A 279 2.38 7.19 -6.04
N PRO A 280 3.10 6.32 -5.30
CA PRO A 280 3.08 6.33 -3.84
C PRO A 280 3.31 7.71 -3.21
N HIS A 281 4.31 8.50 -3.66
CA HIS A 281 4.54 9.87 -3.15
C HIS A 281 3.32 10.77 -3.35
N ILE A 282 2.67 10.71 -4.52
CA ILE A 282 1.44 11.45 -4.80
C ILE A 282 0.36 11.07 -3.81
N ILE A 283 0.12 9.76 -3.58
CA ILE A 283 -0.89 9.29 -2.63
C ILE A 283 -0.58 9.76 -1.20
N LEU A 284 0.69 9.69 -0.78
CA LEU A 284 1.09 10.16 0.55
C LEU A 284 0.88 11.67 0.71
N ILE A 285 1.13 12.47 -0.32
CA ILE A 285 0.77 13.90 -0.32
C ILE A 285 -0.74 14.09 -0.12
N LEU A 286 -1.58 13.28 -0.77
CA LEU A 286 -3.03 13.32 -0.55
C LEU A 286 -3.38 12.97 0.89
N PHE A 287 -2.72 12.00 1.49
CA PHE A 287 -2.96 11.61 2.88
C PHE A 287 -2.54 12.70 3.87
N ILE A 288 -1.44 13.42 3.58
CA ILE A 288 -1.03 14.60 4.33
C ILE A 288 -2.10 15.69 4.24
N ILE A 289 -2.60 16.00 3.05
CA ILE A 289 -3.63 17.04 2.88
C ILE A 289 -4.91 16.66 3.60
N GLU A 290 -5.41 15.45 3.37
CA GLU A 290 -6.74 15.05 3.83
C GLU A 290 -6.79 14.79 5.33
N GLY A 291 -5.75 14.16 5.89
CA GLY A 291 -5.48 14.05 7.33
C GLY A 291 -6.55 13.39 8.22
N VAL A 292 -7.71 13.00 7.66
CA VAL A 292 -8.82 12.45 8.43
C VAL A 292 -8.78 10.93 8.49
N SER A 293 -9.25 10.40 9.63
CA SER A 293 -9.69 9.02 9.77
C SER A 293 -11.09 8.93 9.17
N PHE A 294 -11.22 8.28 8.01
CA PHE A 294 -12.49 8.15 7.28
C PHE A 294 -13.48 7.21 7.95
N TYR A 295 -12.99 6.41 8.88
CA TYR A 295 -13.73 5.41 9.62
C TYR A 295 -13.81 5.90 11.07
N HIS A 296 -14.98 5.87 11.72
CA HIS A 296 -14.99 5.88 13.18
C HIS A 296 -14.36 4.56 13.57
N PRO A 297 -13.08 4.50 14.02
CA PRO A 297 -12.42 3.23 14.28
C PRO A 297 -13.36 2.38 15.13
N PRO A 298 -13.54 1.07 14.87
CA PRO A 298 -14.49 0.25 15.64
C PRO A 298 -14.15 0.31 17.15
N ILE A 299 -12.92 0.71 17.45
CA ILE A 299 -12.41 1.24 18.72
C ILE A 299 -13.41 2.15 19.45
N LYS A 300 -14.06 3.13 18.79
CA LYS A 300 -15.05 4.03 19.41
C LYS A 300 -16.37 3.34 19.75
N MET A 301 -16.64 2.14 19.22
CA MET A 301 -17.77 1.31 19.65
C MET A 301 -17.51 0.70 21.03
N HIS A 302 -16.24 0.60 21.44
CA HIS A 302 -15.84 0.06 22.74
C HIS A 302 -15.78 1.18 23.79
N LYS A 303 -16.48 0.96 24.90
CA LYS A 303 -16.65 1.95 25.98
C LYS A 303 -15.45 2.02 26.92
N SER A 304 -14.70 0.93 27.10
CA SER A 304 -13.55 0.88 28.00
C SER A 304 -12.22 0.96 27.24
N VAL A 305 -11.22 1.57 27.87
CA VAL A 305 -9.83 1.64 27.36
C VAL A 305 -9.27 0.23 27.13
N LEU A 306 -9.60 -0.72 28.01
CA LEU A 306 -9.14 -2.10 27.90
C LEU A 306 -9.73 -2.78 26.66
N ASP A 307 -11.03 -2.62 26.41
CA ASP A 307 -11.68 -3.20 25.23
C ASP A 307 -11.10 -2.63 23.92
N GLN A 308 -10.75 -1.34 23.91
CA GLN A 308 -10.10 -0.69 22.77
C GLN A 308 -8.71 -1.28 22.51
N ILE A 309 -7.89 -1.43 23.56
CA ILE A 309 -6.57 -2.04 23.49
C ILE A 309 -6.69 -3.47 22.94
N VAL A 310 -7.53 -4.29 23.57
CA VAL A 310 -7.74 -5.69 23.19
C VAL A 310 -8.23 -5.80 21.75
N PHE A 311 -9.19 -4.96 21.35
CA PHE A 311 -9.72 -4.97 19.98
C PHE A 311 -8.63 -4.68 18.95
N VAL A 312 -7.86 -3.61 19.12
CA VAL A 312 -6.81 -3.23 18.16
C VAL A 312 -5.70 -4.28 18.13
N SER A 313 -5.23 -4.75 19.29
CA SER A 313 -4.19 -5.78 19.36
C SER A 313 -4.62 -7.07 18.66
N LEU A 314 -5.83 -7.57 18.94
CA LEU A 314 -6.34 -8.80 18.30
C LEU A 314 -6.64 -8.59 16.82
N ASN A 315 -7.16 -7.42 16.43
CA ASN A 315 -7.41 -7.11 15.02
C ASN A 315 -6.11 -7.05 14.21
N PHE A 316 -5.06 -6.43 14.76
CA PHE A 316 -3.73 -6.44 14.16
C PHE A 316 -3.21 -7.87 13.96
N LEU A 317 -3.22 -8.70 15.01
CA LEU A 317 -2.76 -10.09 14.93
C LEU A 317 -3.59 -10.91 13.94
N PHE A 318 -4.91 -10.69 13.88
CA PHE A 318 -5.78 -11.33 12.92
C PHE A 318 -5.45 -10.92 11.48
N THR A 319 -5.26 -9.63 11.22
CA THR A 319 -4.86 -9.14 9.89
C THR A 319 -3.48 -9.66 9.50
N LEU A 320 -2.51 -9.64 10.42
CA LEU A 320 -1.17 -10.20 10.23
C LEU A 320 -1.22 -11.69 9.85
N GLY A 321 -1.90 -12.50 10.66
CA GLY A 321 -2.05 -13.93 10.38
C GLY A 321 -2.78 -14.21 9.07
N THR A 322 -3.84 -13.45 8.78
CA THR A 322 -4.61 -13.61 7.53
C THR A 322 -3.75 -13.27 6.31
N MET A 323 -3.03 -12.15 6.33
CA MET A 323 -2.16 -11.74 5.23
C MET A 323 -1.03 -12.73 5.01
N ILE A 324 -0.39 -13.22 6.08
CA ILE A 324 0.65 -14.26 5.99
C ILE A 324 0.10 -15.55 5.40
N LEU A 325 -1.05 -16.02 5.87
CA LEU A 325 -1.66 -17.26 5.36
C LEU A 325 -2.05 -17.14 3.89
N LEU A 326 -2.65 -16.02 3.49
CA LEU A 326 -3.02 -15.77 2.10
C LEU A 326 -1.78 -15.70 1.22
N TYR A 327 -0.80 -14.86 1.58
CA TYR A 327 0.42 -14.71 0.81
C TYR A 327 1.15 -16.06 0.69
N TYR A 328 1.41 -16.74 1.81
CA TYR A 328 2.10 -18.03 1.82
C TYR A 328 1.34 -19.12 1.06
N ARG A 329 0.00 -19.06 0.97
CA ARG A 329 -0.77 -20.05 0.22
C ARG A 329 -0.62 -19.89 -1.29
N PHE A 330 -0.55 -18.65 -1.78
CA PHE A 330 -0.52 -18.34 -3.21
C PHE A 330 0.89 -18.04 -3.74
N ALA A 331 1.87 -17.82 -2.86
CA ALA A 331 3.29 -17.66 -3.18
C ALA A 331 3.97 -18.96 -3.63
#